data_AF-A0A0D2M4S7-F1
#
_entry.id   AF-A0A0D2M4S7-F1
#
_cell.length_a   1.000
_cell.length_b   1.000
_cell.length_c   1.000
_cell.angle_alpha   90.00
_cell.angle_beta   90.00
_cell.angle_gamma   90.00
#
_symmetry.space_group_name_H-M   'P 1'
#
loop_
_entity.id
_entity.type
_entity.pdbx_description
1 polymer ?
#
loop_
_entity_poly.entity_id
_entity_poly.type
_entity_poly.pdbx_seq_one_letter_code
_entity_poly.pdbx_strand_id
1 'polypeptide(L)'
;MVVREAVTNAEKGALLFEAFFPNKPVESAVPENPAYPPPRWAHSDITDAQIHRALKKMKPYKATSRGTPPNSVMIYNGDLLVPHLAPLFRATSTLHHYPAAWAVKDVDSFW
;
A
#
# COMPACT_ATOMS: atom_id res chain seq x y z
N MET A 1 -30.48 -17.48 21.99
CA MET A 1 -29.64 -17.01 20.86
C MET A 1 -30.27 -15.73 20.35
N VAL A 2 -29.64 -14.57 20.55
CA VAL A 2 -30.18 -13.28 20.08
C VAL A 2 -29.70 -13.10 18.64
N VAL A 3 -30.63 -13.15 17.70
CA VAL A 3 -30.34 -12.81 16.29
C VAL A 3 -30.29 -11.29 16.20
N ARG A 4 -29.16 -10.75 15.70
CA ARG A 4 -29.02 -9.32 15.41
C ARG A 4 -29.08 -9.14 13.90
N GLU A 5 -29.93 -8.23 13.43
CA GLU A 5 -30.12 -7.92 12.02
C GLU A 5 -29.68 -6.50 11.71
N ALA A 6 -29.12 -6.29 10.52
CA ALA A 6 -28.66 -5.00 10.01
C ALA A 6 -29.16 -4.81 8.57
N VAL A 7 -29.77 -3.66 8.28
CA VAL A 7 -30.43 -3.39 6.99
C VAL A 7 -29.53 -2.57 6.10
N THR A 8 -28.87 -1.54 6.64
CA THR A 8 -28.00 -0.65 5.86
C THR A 8 -26.56 -1.18 5.74
N ASN A 9 -25.82 -0.74 4.73
CA ASN A 9 -24.41 -1.13 4.57
C ASN A 9 -23.55 -0.66 5.75
N ALA A 10 -23.85 0.51 6.32
CA ALA A 10 -23.15 1.03 7.48
C ALA A 10 -23.37 0.15 8.72
N GLU A 11 -24.63 -0.26 8.97
CA GLU A 11 -24.97 -1.17 10.07
C GLU A 11 -24.33 -2.55 9.89
N LYS A 12 -24.33 -3.10 8.67
CA LYS A 12 -23.66 -4.39 8.40
C LYS A 12 -22.18 -4.32 8.68
N GLY A 13 -21.53 -3.22 8.27
CA GLY A 13 -20.11 -2.97 8.55
C GLY A 13 -19.83 -2.88 10.05
N ALA A 14 -20.66 -2.15 10.80
CA ALA A 14 -20.53 -2.04 12.25
C ALA A 14 -20.75 -3.39 12.96
N LEU A 15 -21.79 -4.14 12.58
CA LEU A 15 -22.11 -5.43 13.18
C LEU A 15 -21.02 -6.47 12.88
N LEU A 16 -20.47 -6.47 11.67
CA LEU A 16 -19.32 -7.29 11.31
C LEU A 16 -18.07 -6.89 12.10
N PHE A 17 -17.81 -5.58 12.24
CA PHE A 17 -16.70 -5.10 13.05
C PHE A 17 -16.82 -5.58 14.50
N GLU A 18 -17.98 -5.40 15.13
CA GLU A 18 -18.24 -5.85 16.50
C GLU A 18 -18.15 -7.37 16.68
N ALA A 19 -18.62 -8.15 15.70
CA ALA A 19 -18.64 -9.60 15.80
C ALA A 19 -17.25 -10.23 15.65
N PHE A 20 -16.37 -9.65 14.82
CA PHE A 20 -15.09 -10.23 14.47
C PHE A 20 -13.89 -9.57 15.15
N PHE A 21 -14.00 -8.30 15.52
CA PHE A 21 -12.88 -7.57 16.11
C PHE A 21 -13.11 -7.40 17.61
N PRO A 22 -12.18 -7.85 18.45
CA PRO A 22 -12.28 -7.63 19.88
C PRO A 22 -12.28 -6.14 20.19
N ASN A 23 -12.95 -5.76 21.26
CA ASN A 23 -12.89 -4.39 21.77
C ASN A 23 -11.43 -4.00 22.00
N LYS A 24 -11.12 -2.74 21.71
CA LYS A 24 -9.80 -2.18 22.01
C LYS A 24 -9.48 -2.44 23.49
N PRO A 25 -8.34 -3.08 23.81
CA PRO A 25 -7.98 -3.33 25.20
C PRO A 25 -7.83 -2.01 25.96
N VAL A 26 -8.23 -2.01 27.23
CA VAL A 26 -8.20 -0.83 28.11
C VAL A 26 -6.75 -0.38 28.34
N GLU A 27 -5.84 -1.35 28.42
CA GLU A 27 -4.41 -1.12 28.59
C GLU A 27 -3.65 -1.46 27.30
N SER A 28 -2.65 -0.64 26.98
CA SER A 28 -1.72 -0.93 25.89
C SER A 28 -0.84 -2.12 26.28
N ALA A 29 -0.76 -3.13 25.42
CA ALA A 29 0.22 -4.21 25.57
C ALA A 29 1.66 -3.75 25.27
N VAL A 30 1.83 -2.55 24.71
CA VAL A 30 3.14 -1.95 24.46
C VAL A 30 3.59 -1.23 25.75
N PRO A 31 4.75 -1.60 26.34
CA PRO A 31 5.31 -0.89 27.48
C PRO A 31 5.55 0.59 27.19
N GLU A 32 5.56 1.46 28.20
CA GLU A 32 5.80 2.90 28.03
C GLU A 32 7.17 3.21 27.39
N ASN A 33 8.18 2.37 27.65
CA ASN A 33 9.51 2.49 27.07
C ASN A 33 9.94 1.17 26.41
N PRO A 34 9.44 0.87 25.19
CA PRO A 34 9.75 -0.39 24.54
C PRO A 34 11.21 -0.39 24.06
N ALA A 35 12.02 -1.28 24.64
CA ALA A 35 13.38 -1.54 24.17
C ALA A 35 13.34 -2.53 23.00
N TYR A 36 13.40 -2.02 21.77
CA TYR A 36 13.53 -2.85 20.58
C TYR A 36 14.99 -3.27 20.38
N PRO A 37 15.26 -4.50 19.89
CA PRO A 37 16.59 -4.86 19.47
C PRO A 37 17.06 -3.93 18.35
N PRO A 38 18.38 -3.74 18.18
CA PRO A 38 18.91 -2.93 17.08
C PRO A 38 18.41 -3.49 15.73
N PRO A 39 18.16 -2.62 14.74
CA PRO A 39 17.75 -3.06 13.41
C PRO A 39 18.69 -4.12 12.86
N ARG A 40 18.13 -5.23 12.38
CA ARG A 40 18.92 -6.33 11.83
C ARG A 40 19.65 -5.96 10.54
N TRP A 41 19.19 -4.91 9.87
CA TRP A 41 19.71 -4.44 8.59
C TRP A 41 19.69 -2.91 8.58
N ALA A 42 20.71 -2.32 7.96
CA ALA A 42 20.67 -0.92 7.62
C ALA A 42 19.60 -0.67 6.56
N HIS A 43 18.93 0.46 6.65
CA HIS A 43 18.05 0.91 5.58
C HIS A 43 18.86 1.15 4.31
N SER A 44 18.32 0.71 3.17
CA SER A 44 18.90 0.94 1.85
C SER A 44 17.80 1.40 0.91
N ASP A 45 18.12 2.41 0.11
CA ASP A 45 17.24 2.89 -0.95
C ASP A 45 16.89 1.80 -1.97
N ILE A 46 15.78 2.01 -2.66
CA ILE A 46 15.37 1.15 -3.75
C ILE A 46 16.37 1.22 -4.92
N THR A 47 16.74 0.04 -5.42
CA THR A 47 17.66 -0.12 -6.54
C THR A 47 16.92 -0.21 -7.87
N ASP A 48 17.58 0.20 -8.95
CA ASP A 48 17.05 0.12 -10.31
C ASP A 48 16.69 -1.34 -10.66
N ALA A 49 17.51 -2.30 -10.23
CA ALA A 49 17.26 -3.73 -10.40
C ALA A 49 15.97 -4.22 -9.67
N GLN A 50 15.64 -3.64 -8.51
CA GLN A 50 14.37 -3.93 -7.84
C GLN A 50 13.18 -3.37 -8.64
N ILE A 51 13.31 -2.17 -9.21
CA ILE A 51 12.26 -1.56 -10.03
C ILE A 51 12.05 -2.37 -11.31
N HIS A 52 13.11 -2.72 -12.04
CA HIS A 52 13.00 -3.60 -13.21
C HIS A 52 12.29 -4.93 -12.88
N ARG A 53 12.61 -5.52 -11.73
CA ARG A 53 11.95 -6.76 -11.27
C ARG A 53 10.47 -6.54 -10.95
N ALA A 54 10.11 -5.39 -10.38
CA ALA A 54 8.71 -5.04 -10.13
C ALA A 54 7.94 -4.86 -11.45
N LEU A 55 8.51 -4.14 -12.42
CA LEU A 55 7.90 -3.96 -13.75
C LEU A 55 7.63 -5.32 -14.42
N LYS A 56 8.60 -6.24 -14.42
CA LYS A 56 8.45 -7.58 -15.01
C LYS A 56 7.35 -8.45 -14.37
N LYS A 57 6.93 -8.15 -13.14
CA LYS A 57 5.88 -8.89 -12.43
C LYS A 57 4.48 -8.34 -12.67
N MET A 58 4.35 -7.19 -13.34
CA MET A 58 3.05 -6.59 -13.61
C MET A 58 2.24 -7.45 -14.59
N LYS A 59 0.92 -7.53 -14.39
CA LYS A 59 0.03 -8.16 -15.38
C LYS A 59 -0.03 -7.26 -16.62
N PRO A 60 0.32 -7.76 -17.82
CA PRO A 60 0.27 -6.96 -19.04
C PRO A 60 -1.18 -6.53 -19.33
N TYR A 61 -1.33 -5.40 -20.02
CA TYR A 61 -2.62 -4.82 -20.45
C TYR A 61 -3.60 -4.39 -19.36
N LYS A 62 -3.26 -4.55 -18.07
CA LYS A 62 -3.98 -3.89 -16.98
C LYS A 62 -3.55 -2.43 -16.90
N ALA A 63 -4.50 -1.53 -16.70
CA ALA A 63 -4.23 -0.15 -16.31
C ALA A 63 -4.27 -0.04 -14.79
N THR A 64 -3.40 0.78 -14.22
CA THR A 64 -3.35 1.03 -12.76
C THR A 64 -4.53 1.87 -12.30
N SER A 65 -4.98 2.80 -13.15
CA SER A 65 -6.13 3.68 -12.95
C SER A 65 -6.76 4.06 -14.30
N ARG A 66 -8.00 4.55 -14.29
CA ARG A 66 -8.68 5.01 -15.49
C ARG A 66 -7.89 6.14 -16.16
N GLY A 67 -7.60 5.99 -17.45
CA GLY A 67 -6.81 6.97 -18.21
C GLY A 67 -5.29 6.83 -18.06
N THR A 68 -4.81 5.88 -17.26
CA THR A 68 -3.37 5.54 -17.25
C THR A 68 -3.01 4.59 -18.39
N PRO A 69 -1.78 4.66 -18.92
CA PRO A 69 -1.30 3.68 -19.88
C PRO A 69 -1.35 2.25 -19.31
N PRO A 70 -1.55 1.23 -20.16
CA PRO A 70 -1.48 -0.15 -19.71
C PRO A 70 -0.06 -0.50 -19.22
N ASN A 71 0.03 -1.41 -18.25
CA ASN A 71 1.29 -1.91 -17.70
C ASN A 71 2.28 -2.42 -18.76
N SER A 72 1.80 -2.82 -19.94
CA SER A 72 2.68 -3.20 -21.06
C SER A 72 3.65 -2.09 -21.46
N VAL A 73 3.26 -0.82 -21.35
CA VAL A 73 4.16 0.32 -21.61
C VAL A 73 5.33 0.31 -20.62
N MET A 74 5.05 0.06 -19.33
CA MET A 74 6.09 -0.04 -18.30
C MET A 74 6.97 -1.26 -18.49
N ILE A 75 6.37 -2.42 -18.77
CA ILE A 75 7.08 -3.69 -18.95
C ILE A 75 8.07 -3.62 -20.12
N TYR A 76 7.62 -3.11 -21.27
CA TYR A 76 8.42 -3.13 -22.50
C TYR A 76 9.38 -1.94 -22.63
N ASN A 77 9.17 -0.84 -21.91
CA ASN A 77 10.04 0.33 -21.93
C ASN A 77 10.80 0.56 -20.61
N GLY A 78 10.95 -0.48 -19.79
CA GLY A 78 11.60 -0.36 -18.48
C GLY A 78 13.00 0.27 -18.55
N ASP A 79 13.80 -0.06 -19.56
CA ASP A 79 15.16 0.48 -19.72
C ASP A 79 15.17 2.00 -19.98
N LEU A 80 14.12 2.54 -20.58
CA LEU A 80 13.95 3.98 -20.79
C LEU A 80 13.33 4.67 -19.56
N LEU A 81 12.44 3.97 -18.85
CA LEU A 81 11.65 4.56 -17.78
C LEU A 81 12.34 4.50 -16.41
N VAL A 82 13.07 3.43 -16.11
CA VAL A 82 13.72 3.22 -14.80
C VAL A 82 14.68 4.36 -14.41
N PRO A 83 15.49 4.93 -15.32
CA PRO A 83 16.33 6.10 -15.00
C PRO A 83 15.54 7.30 -14.45
N HIS A 84 14.26 7.44 -14.79
CA HIS A 84 13.39 8.51 -14.31
C HIS A 84 12.55 8.08 -13.10
N LEU A 85 12.09 6.83 -13.07
CA LEU A 85 11.28 6.30 -11.97
C LEU A 85 12.10 6.13 -10.69
N ALA A 86 13.33 5.64 -10.80
CA ALA A 86 14.14 5.31 -9.63
C ALA A 86 14.45 6.51 -8.73
N PRO A 87 14.85 7.68 -9.26
CA PRO A 87 14.98 8.90 -8.45
C PRO A 87 13.68 9.30 -7.75
N LEU A 88 12.52 9.18 -8.40
CA LEU A 88 11.22 9.53 -7.80
C LEU A 88 10.89 8.64 -6.60
N PHE A 89 11.15 7.33 -6.69
CA PHE A 89 10.94 6.45 -5.55
C PHE A 89 11.95 6.69 -4.44
N ARG A 90 13.24 6.91 -4.76
CA ARG A 90 14.27 7.23 -3.77
C ARG A 90 14.01 8.54 -3.04
N ALA A 91 13.37 9.52 -3.70
CA ALA A 91 12.97 10.78 -3.10
C ALA A 91 12.11 10.62 -1.84
N THR A 92 11.33 9.53 -1.72
CA THR A 92 10.56 9.26 -0.49
C THR A 92 11.44 9.08 0.73
N SER A 93 12.60 8.45 0.56
CA SER A 93 13.54 8.16 1.63
C SER A 93 14.55 9.31 1.80
N THR A 94 15.05 9.88 0.70
CA THR A 94 16.06 10.95 0.74
C THR A 94 15.51 12.32 1.09
N LEU A 95 14.27 12.64 0.70
CA LEU A 95 13.61 13.93 0.97
C LEU A 95 12.52 13.82 2.04
N HIS A 96 12.28 12.62 2.57
CA HIS A 96 11.16 12.34 3.48
C HIS A 96 9.80 12.83 2.94
N HIS A 97 9.62 12.78 1.62
CA HIS A 97 8.44 13.29 0.94
C HIS A 97 7.63 12.17 0.29
N TYR A 98 6.39 11.99 0.73
CA TYR A 98 5.43 11.09 0.11
C TYR A 98 4.32 11.91 -0.56
N PRO A 99 4.17 11.87 -1.90
CA PRO A 99 3.13 12.62 -2.59
C PRO A 99 1.72 12.24 -2.11
N ALA A 100 0.91 13.23 -1.72
CA ALA A 100 -0.44 12.98 -1.21
C ALA A 100 -1.32 12.19 -2.20
N ALA A 101 -1.13 12.43 -3.51
CA ALA A 101 -1.83 11.72 -4.58
C ALA A 101 -1.60 10.19 -4.54
N TRP A 102 -0.48 9.71 -4.00
CA TRP A 102 -0.20 8.28 -3.88
C TRP A 102 -0.94 7.61 -2.71
N ALA A 103 -1.50 8.39 -1.78
CA ALA A 103 -2.33 7.87 -0.68
C ALA A 103 -3.82 7.78 -1.06
N VAL A 104 -4.23 8.43 -2.14
CA VAL A 104 -5.62 8.43 -2.60
C VAL A 104 -5.93 7.08 -3.22
N LYS A 105 -6.94 6.38 -2.69
CA LYS A 105 -7.52 5.22 -3.35
C LYS A 105 -8.47 5.72 -4.42
N ASP A 106 -8.33 5.23 -5.65
CA ASP A 106 -9.37 5.42 -6.66
C ASP A 106 -10.66 4.80 -6.13
N VAL A 107 -11.65 5.64 -5.87
CA VAL A 107 -12.95 5.24 -5.29
C VAL A 107 -13.80 4.45 -6.31
N ASP A 108 -13.38 4.43 -7.57
CA ASP A 108 -14.08 3.81 -8.71
C ASP A 108 -13.31 2.64 -9.35
N SER A 109 -12.33 2.05 -8.65
CA SER A 109 -11.70 0.82 -9.14
C SER A 109 -12.64 -0.37 -8.93
N PHE A 110 -13.60 -0.54 -9.84
CA PHE A 110 -14.36 -1.79 -10.00
C PHE A 110 -13.44 -2.87 -10.59
N TRP A 111 -12.61 -3.46 -9.72
CA TRP A 111 -12.00 -4.77 -9.89
C TRP A 111 -11.95 -5.48 -8.55
#